data_AF-A0A7X8JWK6-F1
#
_entry.id   AF-A0A7X8JWK6-F1
#
_cell.length_a   1.000
_cell.length_b   1.000
_cell.length_c   1.000
_cell.angle_alpha   90.00
_cell.angle_beta   90.00
_cell.angle_gamma   90.00
#
_symmetry.space_group_name_H-M   'P 1'
#
loop_
_entity.id
_entity.type
_entity.pdbx_description
1 polymer ?
#
loop_
_entity_poly.entity_id
_entity_poly.type
_entity_poly.pdbx_seq_one_letter_code
_entity_poly.pdbx_strand_id
1 'polypeptide(L)'
;MPYTHLLLEVHCMYGINEESKLEKVPNFCKFGVDTPGYHCIENMCRFAVYTDAPFEIAYAGEFGQVPDYDAWVGFGADMEPENIGKEKTSELLKLWEEICRKKIGEAYKEYMKKSGLKKTSS
;
A
#
# COMPACT_ATOMS: atom_id res chain seq x y z
N MET A 1 14.20 11.71 11.16
CA MET A 1 12.99 12.38 10.62
C MET A 1 11.79 11.54 11.05
N PRO A 2 10.72 12.12 11.62
CA PRO A 2 9.50 11.35 11.88
C PRO A 2 8.82 11.06 10.54
N TYR A 3 8.70 9.79 10.18
CA TYR A 3 7.99 9.35 8.99
C TYR A 3 6.71 8.60 9.40
N THR A 4 5.59 9.00 8.83
CA THR A 4 4.33 8.26 8.91
C THR A 4 4.16 7.52 7.59
N HIS A 5 4.18 6.18 7.64
CA HIS A 5 3.76 5.37 6.49
C HIS A 5 2.26 5.54 6.36
N LEU A 6 1.86 6.17 5.26
CA LEU A 6 0.47 6.46 4.96
C LEU A 6 0.13 5.68 3.71
N LEU A 7 -0.80 4.74 3.85
CA LEU A 7 -1.43 4.12 2.71
C LEU A 7 -2.52 5.08 2.24
N LEU A 8 -2.33 5.58 1.03
CA LEU A 8 -3.24 6.50 0.37
C LEU A 8 -3.76 5.82 -0.88
N GLU A 9 -5.06 5.91 -1.09
CA GLU A 9 -5.59 5.79 -2.43
C GLU A 9 -5.38 7.14 -3.13
N VAL A 10 -4.75 7.11 -4.30
CA VAL A 10 -4.47 8.31 -5.09
C VAL A 10 -5.23 8.23 -6.40
N HIS A 11 -5.97 9.29 -6.74
CA HIS A 11 -6.69 9.39 -8.00
C HIS A 11 -6.19 10.58 -8.82
N CYS A 12 -6.16 10.43 -10.14
CA CYS A 12 -5.96 11.54 -11.06
C CYS A 12 -7.32 12.10 -11.50
N MET A 13 -7.48 13.41 -11.40
CA MET A 13 -8.71 14.13 -11.73
C MET A 13 -8.60 14.92 -13.05
N TYR A 14 -7.51 14.73 -13.79
CA TYR A 14 -7.32 15.43 -15.05
C TYR A 14 -8.39 14.98 -16.06
N GLY A 15 -9.07 15.94 -16.67
CA GLY A 15 -10.08 15.67 -17.70
C GLY A 15 -11.44 15.19 -17.16
N ILE A 16 -11.65 15.16 -15.84
CA ILE A 16 -12.94 14.80 -15.23
C ILE A 16 -14.00 15.87 -15.48
N ASN A 17 -13.61 17.14 -15.55
CA ASN A 17 -14.47 18.24 -15.99
C ASN A 17 -13.99 18.81 -17.34
N GLU A 18 -14.89 19.43 -18.11
CA GLU A 18 -14.53 19.94 -19.45
C GLU A 18 -13.45 21.03 -19.40
N GLU A 19 -13.40 21.80 -18.31
CA GLU A 19 -12.39 22.84 -18.10
C GLU A 19 -10.97 22.25 -17.95
N SER A 20 -10.80 21.15 -17.22
CA SER A 20 -9.50 20.49 -17.06
C SER A 20 -9.00 19.79 -18.32
N LYS A 21 -9.88 19.44 -19.28
CA LYS A 21 -9.48 18.86 -20.58
C LYS A 21 -8.75 19.85 -21.48
N LEU A 22 -8.97 21.15 -21.26
CA LEU A 22 -8.34 22.24 -22.02
C LEU A 22 -6.99 22.64 -21.43
N GLU A 23 -6.69 22.18 -20.22
CA GLU A 23 -5.43 22.46 -19.54
C GLU A 23 -4.33 21.55 -20.08
N LYS A 24 -3.08 22.03 -20.09
CA LYS A 24 -1.96 21.18 -20.49
C LYS A 24 -1.63 20.19 -19.37
N VAL A 25 -1.40 18.94 -19.74
CA VAL A 25 -0.86 17.92 -18.84
C VAL A 25 0.48 18.42 -18.27
N PRO A 26 0.70 18.38 -16.95
CA PRO A 26 1.97 18.78 -16.36
C PRO A 26 3.13 17.92 -16.87
N ASN A 27 4.26 18.54 -17.21
CA ASN A 27 5.43 17.84 -17.76
C ASN A 27 6.09 16.85 -16.77
N PHE A 28 5.79 16.98 -15.47
CA PHE A 28 6.27 16.04 -14.45
C PHE A 28 5.42 14.77 -14.35
N CYS A 29 4.30 14.66 -15.05
CA CYS A 29 3.48 13.44 -15.11
C CYS A 29 4.20 12.33 -15.87
N LYS A 30 5.20 11.71 -15.22
CA LYS A 30 6.10 10.71 -15.81
C LYS A 30 5.35 9.47 -16.30
N PHE A 31 4.21 9.14 -15.70
CA PHE A 31 3.40 7.97 -16.06
C PHE A 31 2.15 8.31 -16.89
N GLY A 32 1.97 9.59 -17.27
CA GLY A 32 0.83 10.05 -18.06
C GLY A 32 -0.42 10.39 -17.22
N VAL A 33 -1.49 10.77 -17.93
CA VAL A 33 -2.81 11.05 -17.33
C VAL A 33 -3.41 9.75 -16.77
N ASP A 34 -4.25 9.86 -15.74
CA ASP A 34 -4.90 8.72 -15.05
C ASP A 34 -3.98 7.70 -14.37
N THR A 35 -2.68 7.99 -14.31
CA THR A 35 -1.67 7.10 -13.72
C THR A 35 -0.88 7.82 -12.62
N PRO A 36 -1.49 8.07 -11.44
CA PRO A 36 -0.81 8.77 -10.37
C PRO A 36 0.36 7.94 -9.83
N GLY A 37 1.46 8.61 -9.47
CA GLY A 37 2.61 7.96 -8.87
C GLY A 37 3.38 8.89 -7.94
N TYR A 38 4.54 8.45 -7.46
CA TYR A 38 5.39 9.25 -6.56
C TYR A 38 5.66 10.65 -7.12
N HIS A 39 5.79 10.77 -8.44
CA HIS A 39 6.03 12.03 -9.14
C HIS A 39 4.83 13.00 -9.03
N CYS A 40 3.60 12.50 -8.93
CA CYS A 40 2.42 13.34 -8.69
C CYS A 40 2.41 13.91 -7.27
N ILE A 41 2.84 13.12 -6.29
CA ILE A 41 2.96 13.52 -4.88
C ILE A 41 4.13 14.52 -4.73
N GLU A 42 5.29 14.18 -5.29
CA GLU A 42 6.51 15.00 -5.29
C GLU A 42 6.27 16.41 -5.85
N ASN A 43 5.43 16.52 -6.89
CA ASN A 43 5.17 17.78 -7.59
C ASN A 43 3.85 18.44 -7.19
N MET A 44 3.16 17.95 -6.14
CA MET A 44 1.84 18.45 -5.71
C MET A 44 0.89 18.63 -6.91
N CYS A 45 0.74 17.58 -7.70
CA CYS A 45 -0.11 17.61 -8.89
C CYS A 45 -1.51 18.07 -8.50
N ARG A 46 -1.97 19.20 -9.03
CA ARG A 46 -3.31 19.74 -8.74
C ARG A 46 -4.45 18.81 -9.13
N PHE A 47 -4.17 17.84 -9.99
CA PHE A 47 -5.12 16.81 -10.40
C PHE A 47 -5.06 15.57 -9.50
N ALA A 48 -4.07 15.45 -8.60
CA ALA A 48 -4.02 14.34 -7.66
C ALA A 48 -4.96 14.60 -6.47
N VAL A 49 -5.86 13.66 -6.21
CA VAL A 49 -6.69 13.64 -5.00
C VAL A 49 -6.43 12.35 -4.22
N TYR A 50 -6.68 12.41 -2.91
CA TYR A 50 -6.28 11.38 -1.96
C TYR A 50 -7.46 10.99 -1.08
N THR A 51 -7.59 9.71 -0.78
CA THR A 51 -8.49 9.21 0.28
C THR A 51 -7.75 8.21 1.17
N ASP A 52 -8.26 8.03 2.38
CA ASP A 52 -7.73 7.07 3.34
C ASP A 52 -8.02 5.63 2.92
N ALA A 53 -7.07 4.73 3.19
CA ALA A 53 -7.18 3.30 2.96
C ALA A 53 -7.26 2.53 4.31
N PRO A 54 -8.40 2.58 5.04
CA PRO A 54 -8.49 2.02 6.39
C PRO A 54 -8.49 0.48 6.39
N PHE A 55 -7.80 -0.12 7.36
CA PHE A 55 -7.65 -1.59 7.52
C PHE A 55 -6.90 -2.31 6.39
N GLU A 56 -6.20 -1.55 5.56
CA GLU A 56 -5.36 -2.08 4.50
C GLU A 56 -3.90 -2.26 4.96
N ILE A 57 -3.20 -3.24 4.39
CA ILE A 57 -1.82 -3.60 4.70
C ILE A 57 -0.99 -3.37 3.43
N ALA A 58 0.15 -2.70 3.56
CA ALA A 58 1.12 -2.53 2.47
C ALA A 58 2.50 -3.09 2.87
N TYR A 59 3.16 -3.79 1.95
CA TYR A 59 4.52 -4.31 2.10
C TYR A 59 5.45 -3.71 1.04
N ALA A 60 6.71 -3.51 1.39
CA ALA A 60 7.74 -2.98 0.48
C ALA A 60 9.02 -3.82 0.58
N GLY A 61 9.69 -4.06 -0.55
CA GLY A 61 10.94 -4.83 -0.66
C GLY A 61 12.21 -4.03 -0.36
N GLU A 62 13.39 -4.63 -0.61
CA GLU A 62 14.73 -4.11 -0.22
C GLU A 62 15.07 -2.70 -0.75
N PHE A 63 14.45 -2.27 -1.84
CA PHE A 63 14.64 -0.92 -2.40
C PHE A 63 13.43 0.00 -2.21
N GLY A 64 12.45 -0.39 -1.39
CA GLY A 64 11.17 0.32 -1.28
C GLY A 64 10.38 0.40 -2.59
N GLN A 65 10.83 -0.35 -3.60
CA GLN A 65 10.25 -0.49 -4.92
C GLN A 65 9.73 -1.92 -5.00
N VAL A 66 8.50 -2.06 -5.49
CA VAL A 66 7.86 -3.35 -5.74
C VAL A 66 7.94 -3.55 -7.25
N PRO A 67 8.98 -4.23 -7.77
CA PRO A 67 9.20 -4.35 -9.22
C PRO A 67 8.16 -5.24 -9.89
N ASP A 68 7.51 -6.14 -9.13
CA ASP A 68 6.48 -7.07 -9.61
C ASP A 68 5.52 -7.56 -8.51
N TYR A 69 4.45 -8.22 -8.94
CA TYR A 69 3.27 -8.62 -8.15
C TYR A 69 3.56 -9.73 -7.12
N ASP A 70 4.64 -10.49 -7.26
CA ASP A 70 5.00 -11.58 -6.35
C ASP A 70 5.74 -11.08 -5.08
N ALA A 71 6.10 -9.79 -5.03
CA ALA A 71 6.86 -9.18 -3.93
C ALA A 71 5.99 -8.59 -2.79
N TRP A 72 4.70 -8.93 -2.72
CA TRP A 72 3.74 -8.29 -1.80
C TRP A 72 3.68 -8.90 -0.40
N VAL A 73 4.20 -10.12 -0.23
CA VAL A 73 4.56 -10.69 1.06
C VAL A 73 5.88 -11.42 0.84
N GLY A 74 6.98 -10.73 1.11
CA GLY A 74 8.32 -11.31 1.07
C GLY A 74 8.75 -11.83 2.44
N PHE A 75 9.77 -12.67 2.43
CA PHE A 75 10.61 -12.84 3.61
C PHE A 75 11.37 -11.54 3.89
N GLY A 76 11.54 -11.21 5.16
CA GLY A 76 12.41 -10.10 5.58
C GLY A 76 13.77 -10.63 5.98
N ALA A 77 14.84 -10.07 5.41
CA ALA A 77 16.23 -10.38 5.80
C ALA A 77 16.52 -11.90 5.82
N ASP A 78 17.04 -12.42 6.94
CA ASP A 78 17.47 -13.81 7.12
C ASP A 78 16.33 -14.85 7.10
N MET A 79 15.10 -14.42 6.83
CA MET A 79 13.95 -15.31 6.68
C MET A 79 13.93 -16.02 5.32
N GLU A 80 14.74 -15.57 4.34
CA GLU A 80 14.81 -16.21 3.02
C GLU A 80 15.65 -17.50 3.09
N PRO A 81 15.04 -18.66 2.85
CA PRO A 81 15.72 -19.94 2.99
C PRO A 81 16.61 -20.27 1.78
N GLU A 82 17.88 -20.59 2.04
CA GLU A 82 18.82 -21.04 1.02
C GLU A 82 18.51 -22.47 0.55
N ASN A 83 18.68 -22.73 -0.75
CA ASN A 83 18.63 -24.07 -1.36
C ASN A 83 17.34 -24.87 -1.15
N ILE A 84 16.20 -24.20 -0.95
CA ILE A 84 14.90 -24.89 -0.88
C ILE A 84 14.14 -24.82 -2.21
N GLY A 85 13.37 -25.88 -2.48
CA GLY A 85 12.48 -25.92 -3.64
C GLY A 85 11.31 -24.95 -3.49
N LYS A 86 10.79 -24.47 -4.63
CA LYS A 86 9.67 -23.51 -4.71
C LYS A 86 8.43 -23.90 -3.90
N GLU A 87 8.14 -25.21 -3.84
CA GLU A 87 7.01 -25.75 -3.07
C GLU A 87 7.16 -25.41 -1.59
N LYS A 88 8.37 -25.53 -1.06
CA LYS A 88 8.67 -25.22 0.35
C LYS A 88 8.69 -23.72 0.64
N THR A 89 9.15 -22.90 -0.30
CA THR A 89 9.08 -21.43 -0.22
C THR A 89 7.63 -20.95 -0.09
N SER A 90 6.73 -21.53 -0.90
CA SER A 90 5.31 -21.19 -0.86
C SER A 90 4.64 -21.55 0.47
N GLU A 91 4.97 -22.72 1.04
CA GLU A 91 4.49 -23.11 2.36
C GLU A 91 4.90 -22.12 3.46
N LEU A 92 6.16 -21.65 3.41
CA LEU A 92 6.70 -20.74 4.41
C LEU A 92 6.15 -19.31 4.28
N LEU A 93 5.90 -18.83 3.05
CA LEU A 93 5.23 -17.54 2.84
C LEU A 93 3.78 -17.55 3.31
N LYS A 94 3.05 -18.65 3.08
CA LYS A 94 1.69 -18.84 3.60
C LYS A 94 1.68 -18.82 5.12
N LEU A 95 2.61 -19.54 5.75
CA LEU A 95 2.78 -19.51 7.20
C LEU A 95 3.06 -18.08 7.71
N TRP A 96 3.93 -17.34 7.01
CA TRP A 96 4.24 -15.96 7.36
C TRP A 96 3.02 -15.04 7.26
N GLU A 97 2.26 -15.14 6.17
CA GLU A 97 1.02 -14.41 5.98
C GLU A 97 -0.02 -14.73 7.09
N GLU A 98 -0.22 -16.01 7.38
CA GLU A 98 -1.15 -16.47 8.42
C GLU A 98 -0.76 -15.91 9.80
N ILE A 99 0.53 -15.93 10.14
CA ILE A 99 1.06 -15.34 11.38
C ILE A 99 0.77 -13.84 11.42
N CYS A 100 1.09 -13.11 10.35
CA CYS A 100 0.87 -11.67 10.25
C CYS A 100 -0.61 -11.31 10.43
N ARG A 101 -1.51 -11.94 9.66
CA ARG A 101 -2.96 -11.68 9.75
C ARG A 101 -3.51 -12.02 11.12
N LYS A 102 -3.09 -13.15 11.70
CA LYS A 102 -3.50 -13.54 13.06
C LYS A 102 -3.04 -12.50 14.08
N LYS A 103 -1.79 -12.05 14.01
CA LYS A 103 -1.25 -11.04 14.93
C LYS A 103 -1.96 -9.69 14.79
N ILE A 104 -2.27 -9.27 13.56
CA ILE A 104 -3.06 -8.06 13.30
C ILE A 104 -4.47 -8.21 13.89
N GLY A 105 -5.13 -9.35 13.68
CA GLY A 105 -6.46 -9.63 14.22
C GLY A 105 -6.48 -9.76 15.75
N GLU A 106 -5.47 -10.37 16.35
CA GLU A 106 -5.27 -10.43 17.81
C GLU A 106 -5.11 -9.01 18.37
N ALA A 107 -4.19 -8.23 17.80
CA ALA A 107 -3.96 -6.85 18.20
C ALA A 107 -5.24 -6.01 18.09
N TYR A 108 -5.97 -6.12 16.97
CA TYR A 108 -7.25 -5.44 16.79
C TYR A 108 -8.29 -5.86 17.84
N LYS A 109 -8.48 -7.18 18.07
CA LYS A 109 -9.46 -7.69 19.04
C LYS A 109 -9.11 -7.31 20.47
N GLU A 110 -7.85 -7.45 20.86
CA GLU A 110 -7.35 -7.02 22.16
C GLU A 110 -7.62 -5.53 22.36
N TYR A 111 -7.25 -4.71 21.37
CA TYR A 111 -7.51 -3.28 21.36
C TYR A 111 -9.00 -2.98 21.57
N MET A 112 -9.90 -3.60 20.80
CA MET A 112 -11.35 -3.38 20.93
C MET A 112 -11.88 -3.83 22.30
N LYS A 113 -11.40 -4.96 22.83
CA LYS A 113 -11.84 -5.49 24.14
C LYS A 113 -11.44 -4.59 25.29
N LYS A 114 -10.17 -4.18 25.36
CA LYS A 114 -9.65 -3.33 26.43
C LYS A 114 -10.17 -1.89 26.31
N SER A 115 -10.35 -1.38 25.09
CA SER A 115 -10.82 -0.01 24.87
C SER A 115 -12.28 0.22 25.30
N GLY A 116 -13.07 -0.84 25.50
CA GLY A 116 -14.48 -0.73 25.90
C GLY A 116 -15.38 -0.06 24.84
N LEU A 117 -14.82 0.24 23.66
CA LEU A 117 -15.54 0.81 22.52
C LEU A 117 -16.56 -0.21 22.03
N LYS A 118 -17.85 0.14 22.12
CA LYS A 118 -18.88 -0.66 21.47
C LYS A 118 -18.74 -0.47 19.96
N LYS A 119 -18.67 -1.58 19.21
CA LYS A 119 -18.81 -1.54 17.75
C LYS A 119 -20.11 -0.80 17.43
N THR A 120 -20.01 0.38 16.84
CA THR A 120 -21.14 0.99 16.16
C THR A 120 -21.41 0.11 14.94
N SER A 121 -22.49 -0.66 15.00
CA SER A 121 -23.01 -1.39 13.85
C SER A 121 -23.48 -0.38 12.82
N SER A 122 -22.73 -0.28 11.74
CA SER A 122 -23.16 0.25 10.45
C SER A 122 -23.36 -0.92 9.50
#